data_AF-A0A950YG85-F1
#
_entry.id   AF-A0A950YG85-F1
#
_cell.length_a   1.000
_cell.length_b   1.000
_cell.length_c   1.000
_cell.angle_alpha   90.00
_cell.angle_beta   90.00
_cell.angle_gamma   90.00
#
_symmetry.space_group_name_H-M   'P 1'
#
loop_
_entity.id
_entity.type
_entity.pdbx_description
1 polymer ?
#
loop_
_entity_poly.entity_id
_entity_poly.type
_entity_poly.pdbx_seq_one_letter_code
_entity_poly.pdbx_strand_id
1 'polypeptide(L)'
;MLGARKGRRRQRALRIYFATDVHGSERCFRKFLAAARIYEADALVLGGDIAGKGLVPITGENGSLEAEVRGERVTVPAAEEERLNAEINRIGFYPVRMEPEEIIALQDNPAAVDRLFREEIVNQVARWCELAQERL
;
A
#
# COMPACT_ATOMS: atom_id res chain seq x y z
N MET A 1 -32.65 46.90 -29.11
CA MET A 1 -31.87 45.65 -29.04
C MET A 1 -31.36 45.46 -27.61
N LEU A 2 -32.01 44.61 -26.82
CA LEU A 2 -31.53 44.25 -25.48
C LEU A 2 -30.62 43.04 -25.60
N GLY A 3 -29.31 43.24 -25.40
CA GLY A 3 -28.31 42.19 -25.48
C GLY A 3 -28.51 41.16 -24.37
N ALA A 4 -28.79 39.92 -24.75
CA ALA A 4 -28.84 38.80 -23.83
C ALA A 4 -27.48 38.62 -23.14
N ARG A 5 -27.43 38.81 -21.82
CA ARG A 5 -26.28 38.41 -21.00
C ARG A 5 -26.10 36.90 -21.16
N LYS A 6 -25.08 36.48 -21.92
CA LYS A 6 -24.60 35.08 -21.94
C LYS A 6 -24.37 34.66 -20.49
N GLY A 7 -25.20 33.76 -19.97
CA GLY A 7 -25.05 33.21 -18.63
C GLY A 7 -23.65 32.64 -18.48
N ARG A 8 -22.89 33.18 -17.51
CA ARG A 8 -21.55 32.69 -17.18
C ARG A 8 -21.72 31.23 -16.74
N ARG A 9 -21.26 30.29 -17.57
CA ARG A 9 -21.32 28.85 -17.28
C ARG A 9 -20.65 28.64 -15.93
N ARG A 10 -21.43 28.23 -14.93
CA ARG A 10 -20.96 28.11 -13.54
C ARG A 10 -19.90 27.01 -13.52
N GLN A 11 -18.64 27.40 -13.42
CA GLN A 11 -17.52 26.46 -13.33
C GLN A 11 -17.72 25.66 -12.04
N ARG A 12 -17.67 24.33 -12.13
CA ARG A 12 -17.79 23.47 -10.95
C ARG A 12 -16.66 23.84 -9.98
N ALA A 13 -16.98 23.92 -8.68
CA ALA A 13 -15.96 24.16 -7.68
C ALA A 13 -14.89 23.06 -7.75
N LEU A 14 -13.62 23.43 -7.53
CA LEU A 14 -12.53 22.46 -7.38
C LEU A 14 -12.87 21.49 -6.25
N ARG A 15 -12.85 20.20 -6.56
CA ARG A 15 -13.13 19.12 -5.62
C ARG A 15 -11.85 18.37 -5.31
N ILE A 16 -11.42 18.43 -4.05
CA ILE A 16 -10.25 17.70 -3.55
C ILE A 16 -10.76 16.55 -2.68
N TYR A 17 -10.28 15.33 -2.93
CA TYR A 17 -10.45 14.20 -2.02
C TYR A 17 -9.19 14.05 -1.18
N PHE A 18 -9.34 14.25 0.14
CA PHE A 18 -8.25 14.12 1.10
C PHE A 18 -8.43 12.87 1.97
N ALA A 19 -7.37 12.09 2.13
CA ALA A 19 -7.29 10.96 3.04
C ALA A 19 -5.95 10.96 3.80
N THR A 20 -5.91 10.27 4.93
CA THR A 20 -4.73 10.18 5.80
C THR A 20 -4.67 8.81 6.47
N ASP A 21 -3.50 8.46 7.02
CA ASP A 21 -3.31 7.30 7.91
C ASP A 21 -3.72 5.96 7.26
N VAL A 22 -3.25 5.76 6.02
CA VAL A 22 -3.51 4.52 5.28
C VAL A 22 -2.70 3.34 5.84
N HIS A 23 -1.65 3.62 6.60
CA HIS A 23 -0.79 2.64 7.26
C HIS A 23 -0.33 1.50 6.33
N GLY A 24 0.23 1.84 5.16
CA GLY A 24 0.70 0.89 4.15
C GLY A 24 -0.38 0.00 3.51
N SER A 25 -1.65 0.14 3.88
CA SER A 25 -2.75 -0.72 3.40
C SER A 25 -3.03 -0.50 1.93
N GLU A 26 -2.62 -1.46 1.10
CA GLU A 26 -2.90 -1.39 -0.34
C GLU A 26 -4.41 -1.37 -0.63
N ARG A 27 -5.21 -2.00 0.23
CA ARG A 27 -6.68 -1.93 0.12
C ARG A 27 -7.20 -0.50 0.28
N CYS A 28 -6.67 0.25 1.25
CA CYS A 28 -7.06 1.64 1.46
C CYS A 28 -6.56 2.51 0.31
N PHE A 29 -5.34 2.29 -0.17
CA PHE A 29 -4.78 3.02 -1.31
C PHE A 29 -5.59 2.81 -2.59
N ARG A 30 -5.98 1.57 -2.91
CA ARG A 30 -6.87 1.28 -4.06
C ARG A 30 -8.23 1.98 -3.97
N LYS A 31 -8.80 2.09 -2.77
CA LYS A 31 -10.04 2.87 -2.55
C LYS A 31 -9.81 4.37 -2.74
N PHE A 32 -8.67 4.87 -2.28
CA PHE A 32 -8.27 6.26 -2.47
C PHE A 32 -8.14 6.61 -3.95
N LEU A 33 -7.51 5.77 -4.78
CA LEU A 33 -7.47 5.96 -6.23
C LEU A 33 -8.87 5.94 -6.85
N ALA A 34 -9.72 4.99 -6.46
CA ALA A 34 -11.10 4.90 -6.95
C ALA A 34 -11.94 6.14 -6.60
N ALA A 35 -11.58 6.90 -5.56
CA ALA A 35 -12.25 8.11 -5.15
C ALA A 35 -12.23 9.19 -6.24
N ALA A 36 -11.20 9.24 -7.10
CA ALA A 36 -11.14 10.17 -8.22
C ALA A 36 -12.39 10.06 -9.10
N ARG A 37 -12.75 8.83 -9.50
CA ARG A 37 -13.93 8.57 -10.32
C ARG A 37 -15.23 8.64 -9.52
N ILE A 38 -15.27 8.01 -8.34
CA ILE A 38 -16.50 7.88 -7.54
C ILE A 38 -17.03 9.25 -7.10
N TYR A 39 -16.13 10.12 -6.66
CA TYR A 39 -16.48 11.45 -6.19
C TYR A 39 -16.25 12.52 -7.26
N GLU A 40 -15.86 12.15 -8.47
CA GLU A 40 -15.42 13.07 -9.52
C GLU A 40 -14.44 14.12 -8.97
N ALA A 41 -13.42 13.70 -8.23
CA ALA A 41 -12.45 14.63 -7.65
C ALA A 41 -11.51 15.16 -8.74
N ASP A 42 -11.18 16.45 -8.67
CA ASP A 42 -10.22 17.09 -9.57
C ASP A 42 -8.77 16.84 -9.10
N ALA A 43 -8.58 16.60 -7.80
CA ALA A 43 -7.30 16.23 -7.21
C ALA A 43 -7.49 15.25 -6.04
N LEU A 44 -6.54 14.33 -5.90
CA LEU A 44 -6.41 13.42 -4.77
C LEU A 44 -5.21 13.85 -3.91
N VAL A 45 -5.39 13.92 -2.60
CA VAL A 45 -4.32 14.24 -1.64
C VAL A 45 -4.31 13.17 -0.56
N LEU A 46 -3.18 12.44 -0.47
CA LEU A 46 -2.93 11.50 0.61
C LEU A 46 -1.87 12.11 1.53
N GLY A 47 -2.24 12.35 2.80
CA GLY A 47 -1.34 12.87 3.83
C GLY A 47 -1.14 11.90 4.99
N GLY A 48 -0.45 12.37 6.03
CA GLY A 48 -0.24 11.65 7.29
C GLY A 48 0.58 10.37 7.14
N ASP A 49 0.28 9.36 7.96
CA ASP A 49 1.07 8.14 8.02
C ASP A 49 0.76 7.17 6.87
N ILE A 50 1.71 7.08 5.94
CA ILE A 50 1.66 6.15 4.80
C ILE A 50 2.42 4.85 5.08
N ALA A 51 3.24 4.80 6.13
CA ALA A 51 4.08 3.65 6.43
C ALA A 51 3.26 2.45 6.90
N GLY A 52 3.69 1.26 6.54
CA GLY A 52 3.07 0.02 6.98
C GLY A 52 3.23 -0.20 8.48
N LYS A 53 2.59 -1.26 8.97
CA LYS A 53 2.58 -1.64 10.38
C LYS A 53 3.84 -2.39 10.81
N GLY A 54 4.54 -3.01 9.86
CA GLY A 54 5.73 -3.79 10.13
C GLY A 54 6.08 -4.75 9.00
N LEU A 55 7.20 -5.44 9.19
CA LEU A 55 7.68 -6.52 8.34
C LEU A 55 7.00 -7.83 8.76
N VAL A 56 6.70 -8.68 7.78
CA VAL A 56 6.25 -10.07 7.98
C VAL A 56 7.25 -10.97 7.26
N PRO A 57 8.10 -11.69 8.02
CA PRO A 57 8.98 -12.71 7.48
C PRO A 57 8.19 -13.81 6.76
N ILE A 58 8.69 -14.21 5.59
CA ILE A 58 8.21 -15.38 4.86
C ILE A 58 9.39 -16.34 4.71
N THR A 59 9.30 -17.51 5.35
CA THR A 59 10.31 -18.56 5.28
C THR A 59 9.87 -19.68 4.36
N GLY A 60 10.80 -20.27 3.61
CA GLY A 60 10.52 -21.41 2.74
C GLY A 60 11.00 -22.73 3.33
N GLU A 61 10.19 -23.78 3.23
CA GLU A 61 10.62 -25.15 3.57
C GLU A 61 9.90 -26.19 2.68
N ASN A 62 10.66 -27.13 2.10
CA ASN A 62 10.13 -28.28 1.35
C ASN A 62 9.06 -27.93 0.29
N GLY A 63 9.25 -26.84 -0.44
CA GLY A 63 8.31 -26.38 -1.48
C GLY A 63 7.09 -25.61 -0.96
N SER A 64 7.05 -25.32 0.34
CA SER A 64 6.03 -24.48 0.99
C SER A 64 6.64 -23.18 1.50
N LEU A 65 5.80 -22.18 1.72
CA LEU A 65 6.10 -20.92 2.38
C LEU A 65 5.28 -20.80 3.64
N GLU A 66 5.89 -20.24 4.68
CA GLU A 66 5.28 -20.02 5.98
C GLU A 66 5.43 -18.56 6.39
N ALA A 67 4.37 -17.99 6.97
CA ALA A 67 4.36 -16.65 7.56
C ALA A 67 3.38 -16.58 8.73
N GLU A 68 3.62 -15.69 9.68
CA GLU A 68 2.63 -15.34 10.70
C GLU A 68 1.85 -14.10 10.26
N VAL A 69 0.56 -14.28 9.96
CA VAL A 69 -0.32 -13.21 9.51
C VAL A 69 -1.45 -13.05 10.53
N ARG A 70 -1.49 -11.90 11.21
CA ARG A 70 -2.50 -11.59 12.25
C ARG A 70 -2.49 -12.56 13.44
N GLY A 71 -1.33 -13.08 13.81
CA GLY A 71 -1.18 -14.05 14.90
C GLY A 71 -1.54 -15.48 14.50
N GLU A 72 -1.88 -15.71 13.23
CA GLU A 72 -2.14 -17.04 12.69
C GLU A 72 -1.00 -17.44 11.76
N ARG A 73 -0.51 -18.66 11.94
CA ARG A 73 0.48 -19.25 11.05
C ARG A 73 -0.20 -19.72 9.77
N VAL A 74 0.28 -19.21 8.64
CA VAL A 74 -0.21 -19.52 7.30
C VAL A 74 0.89 -20.26 6.56
N THR A 75 0.54 -21.42 6.01
CA THR A 75 1.44 -22.21 5.14
C THR A 75 0.79 -22.36 3.77
N VAL A 76 1.51 -22.02 2.70
CA VAL A 76 1.04 -22.12 1.31
C VAL A 76 2.09 -22.78 0.43
N PRO A 77 1.73 -23.37 -0.73
CA PRO A 77 2.71 -23.78 -1.72
C PRO A 77 3.58 -22.61 -2.19
N ALA A 78 4.86 -22.84 -2.52
CA ALA A 78 5.75 -21.80 -3.05
C ALA A 78 5.22 -21.11 -4.31
N ALA A 79 4.43 -21.80 -5.12
CA ALA A 79 3.75 -21.23 -6.29
C ALA A 79 2.69 -20.15 -5.93
N GLU A 80 2.27 -20.05 -4.67
CA GLU A 80 1.28 -19.07 -4.20
C GLU A 80 1.92 -17.85 -3.51
N GLU A 81 3.23 -17.64 -3.66
CA GLU A 81 3.96 -16.53 -3.03
C GLU A 81 3.34 -15.17 -3.32
N GLU A 82 3.00 -14.88 -4.58
CA GLU A 82 2.39 -13.60 -4.96
C GLU A 82 1.04 -13.38 -4.26
N ARG A 83 0.26 -14.45 -4.07
CA ARG A 83 -1.03 -14.37 -3.37
C ARG A 83 -0.81 -14.06 -1.89
N LEU A 84 0.12 -14.75 -1.24
CA LEU A 84 0.49 -14.50 0.16
C LEU A 84 0.98 -13.05 0.34
N ASN A 85 1.88 -12.60 -0.54
CA ASN A 85 2.40 -11.24 -0.53
C ASN A 85 1.29 -10.20 -0.69
N ALA A 86 0.35 -10.43 -1.61
CA ALA A 86 -0.80 -9.55 -1.80
C ALA A 86 -1.70 -9.50 -0.57
N GLU A 87 -1.93 -10.63 0.10
CA GLU A 87 -2.74 -10.67 1.32
C GLU A 87 -2.13 -9.91 2.49
N ILE A 88 -0.80 -9.99 2.66
CA ILE A 88 -0.03 -9.27 3.67
C ILE A 88 -0.03 -7.76 3.37
N ASN A 89 0.29 -7.36 2.14
CA ASN A 89 0.25 -5.95 1.72
C ASN A 89 -1.15 -5.33 1.85
N ARG A 90 -2.19 -6.10 1.54
CA ARG A 90 -3.59 -5.66 1.63
C ARG A 90 -3.99 -5.20 3.03
N ILE A 91 -3.32 -5.71 4.08
CA ILE A 91 -3.61 -5.37 5.47
C ILE A 91 -2.60 -4.37 6.09
N GLY A 92 -1.65 -3.90 5.28
CA GLY A 92 -0.70 -2.86 5.62
C GLY A 92 0.61 -3.38 6.24
N PHE A 93 1.01 -4.61 5.94
CA PHE A 93 2.31 -5.16 6.35
C PHE A 93 3.18 -5.43 5.12
N TYR A 94 4.49 -5.54 5.32
CA TYR A 94 5.46 -5.76 4.27
C TYR A 94 5.97 -7.21 4.28
N PRO A 95 5.61 -8.03 3.30
CA PRO A 95 6.15 -9.39 3.20
C PRO A 95 7.63 -9.32 2.80
N VAL A 96 8.48 -10.01 3.53
CA VAL A 96 9.90 -10.13 3.18
C VAL A 96 10.30 -11.59 3.22
N ARG A 97 10.69 -12.13 2.07
CA ARG A 97 11.25 -13.46 1.99
C ARG A 97 12.63 -13.47 2.65
N MET A 98 12.84 -14.40 3.57
CA MET A 98 14.11 -14.53 4.29
C MET A 98 14.33 -15.95 4.77
N GLU A 99 15.58 -16.32 4.91
CA GLU A 99 15.99 -17.58 5.54
C GLU A 99 15.94 -17.46 7.08
N PRO A 100 15.77 -18.58 7.80
CA PRO A 100 15.71 -18.57 9.28
C PRO A 100 16.91 -17.88 9.94
N GLU A 101 18.10 -18.01 9.37
CA GLU A 101 19.32 -17.39 9.87
C GLU A 101 19.29 -15.86 9.74
N GLU A 102 18.66 -15.32 8.69
CA GLU A 102 18.49 -13.89 8.49
C GLU A 102 17.53 -13.30 9.53
N ILE A 103 16.45 -14.03 9.87
CA ILE A 103 15.53 -13.64 10.95
C ILE A 103 16.30 -13.51 12.27
N ILE A 104 17.10 -14.52 12.62
CA ILE A 104 17.88 -14.53 13.85
C ILE A 104 18.88 -13.36 13.86
N ALA A 105 19.57 -13.11 12.75
CA ALA A 105 20.51 -11.99 12.63
C ALA A 105 19.83 -10.61 12.79
N LEU A 106 18.57 -10.49 12.35
CA LEU A 106 17.79 -9.26 12.50
C LEU A 106 17.27 -9.05 13.94
N GLN A 107 17.00 -10.12 14.70
CA GLN A 107 16.50 -10.03 16.08
C GLN A 107 17.45 -9.23 16.99
N ASP A 108 18.75 -9.43 16.84
CA ASP A 108 19.78 -8.74 17.63
C ASP A 108 20.28 -7.44 16.99
N ASN A 109 19.68 -7.00 15.87
CA ASN A 109 20.12 -5.82 15.13
C ASN A 109 18.96 -4.85 14.81
N PRO A 110 18.49 -4.06 15.79
CA PRO A 110 17.41 -3.10 15.58
C PRO A 110 17.67 -2.08 14.46
N ALA A 111 18.94 -1.72 14.24
CA ALA A 111 19.31 -0.81 13.17
C ALA A 111 19.16 -1.44 11.78
N ALA A 112 19.39 -2.76 11.65
CA ALA A 112 19.12 -3.48 10.41
C ALA A 112 17.62 -3.61 10.13
N VAL A 113 16.82 -3.87 11.17
CA VAL A 113 15.35 -3.90 11.06
C VAL A 113 14.80 -2.55 10.60
N ASP A 114 15.25 -1.44 11.19
CA ASP A 114 14.82 -0.09 10.80
C ASP A 114 15.22 0.25 9.34
N ARG A 115 16.41 -0.16 8.88
CA ARG A 115 16.81 0.00 7.47
C ARG A 115 15.90 -0.77 6.54
N LEU A 116 15.71 -2.06 6.79
CA LEU A 116 14.84 -2.92 5.97
C LEU A 116 13.40 -2.40 5.95
N PHE A 117 12.90 -1.94 7.09
CA PHE A 117 11.57 -1.35 7.17
C PHE A 117 11.43 -0.08 6.33
N ARG A 118 12.43 0.81 6.34
CA ARG A 118 12.44 2.02 5.48
C ARG A 118 12.52 1.67 4.00
N GLU A 119 13.33 0.67 3.66
CA GLU A 119 13.42 0.16 2.28
C GLU A 119 12.05 -0.33 1.81
N GLU A 120 11.34 -1.10 2.62
CA GLU A 120 10.00 -1.59 2.27
C GLU A 120 8.93 -0.50 2.21
N ILE A 121 9.03 0.56 3.04
CA ILE A 121 8.18 1.76 2.90
C ILE A 121 8.40 2.39 1.52
N VAL A 122 9.65 2.59 1.11
CA VAL A 122 9.98 3.19 -0.19
C VAL A 122 9.49 2.30 -1.34
N ASN A 123 9.73 0.99 -1.27
CA ASN A 123 9.29 0.01 -2.26
C ASN A 123 7.76 0.02 -2.42
N GLN A 124 7.01 0.10 -1.31
CA GLN A 124 5.56 0.19 -1.35
C GLN A 124 5.07 1.47 -2.00
N VAL A 125 5.68 2.61 -1.68
CA VAL A 125 5.32 3.90 -2.30
C VAL A 125 5.61 3.87 -3.80
N ALA A 126 6.72 3.27 -4.23
CA ALA A 126 7.02 3.10 -5.66
C ALA A 126 5.95 2.28 -6.39
N ARG A 127 5.56 1.11 -5.84
CA ARG A 127 4.45 0.29 -6.37
C ARG A 127 3.13 1.06 -6.41
N TRP A 128 2.88 1.91 -5.42
CA TRP A 128 1.69 2.77 -5.39
C TRP A 128 1.71 3.85 -6.46
N CYS A 129 2.88 4.43 -6.78
CA CYS A 129 3.04 5.35 -7.90
C CYS A 129 2.72 4.67 -9.25
N GLU A 130 3.22 3.45 -9.46
CA GLU A 130 2.91 2.65 -10.66
C GLU A 130 1.40 2.39 -10.76
N LEU A 131 0.79 1.93 -9.67
CA LEU A 131 -0.65 1.68 -9.63
C LEU A 131 -1.48 2.95 -9.85
N ALA A 132 -1.02 4.11 -9.37
CA ALA A 132 -1.67 5.39 -9.62
C ALA A 132 -1.58 5.75 -11.11
N GLN A 133 -0.42 5.56 -11.74
CA GLN A 133 -0.21 5.79 -13.18
C GLN A 133 -1.10 4.89 -14.05
N GLU A 134 -1.39 3.66 -13.62
CA GLU A 134 -2.28 2.75 -14.35
C GLU A 134 -3.77 3.12 -14.22
N ARG A 135 -4.17 3.80 -13.15
CA ARG A 135 -5.57 3.93 -12.73
C ARG A 135 -6.15 5.34 -12.84
N LEU A 136 -5.31 6.36 -12.96
CA LEU A 136 -5.67 7.78 -13.08
C LEU A 136 -5.31 8.29 -14.48
#